data_AF-A0A3S4U1P9-F1
#
_entry.id   AF-A0A3S4U1P9-F1
#
_cell.length_a   1.000
_cell.length_b   1.000
_cell.length_c   1.000
_cell.angle_alpha   90.00
_cell.angle_beta   90.00
_cell.angle_gamma   90.00
#
_symmetry.space_group_name_H-M   'P 1'
#
loop_
_entity.id
_entity.type
_entity.pdbx_description
1 polymer ?
#
loop_
_entity_poly.entity_id
_entity_poly.type
_entity_poly.pdbx_seq_one_letter_code
_entity_poly.pdbx_strand_id
1 'polypeptide(L)' 'MVLVTRQAPDFTSSAVLGNGEIVDNFNFKNILKEKQR' A
#
# COMPACT_ATOMS: atom_id res chain seq x y z
N MET A 1 26.16 -0.21 -2.67
CA MET A 1 24.88 -0.59 -3.30
C MET A 1 24.38 -1.83 -2.57
N VAL A 2 23.37 -1.69 -1.71
CA VAL A 2 22.82 -2.82 -0.94
C VAL A 2 21.74 -3.48 -1.78
N LEU A 3 21.94 -4.74 -2.14
CA LEU A 3 20.93 -5.52 -2.84
C LEU A 3 19.93 -6.04 -1.80
N VAL A 4 18.74 -5.42 -1.76
CA VAL A 4 17.66 -5.86 -0.87
C VAL A 4 17.00 -7.10 -1.49
N THR A 5 17.45 -8.28 -1.09
CA THR A 5 16.93 -9.58 -1.57
C THR A 5 15.72 -10.08 -0.79
N ARG A 6 15.37 -9.43 0.33
CA ARG A 6 14.17 -9.76 1.10
C ARG A 6 12.98 -9.01 0.55
N GLN A 7 11.88 -9.74 0.35
CA GLN A 7 10.59 -9.13 0.10
C GLN A 7 10.28 -8.16 1.23
N ALA A 8 9.91 -6.94 0.86
CA ALA A 8 9.57 -5.92 1.82
C ALA A 8 8.44 -6.41 2.74
N PRO A 9 8.47 -6.05 4.04
CA PRO A 9 7.41 -6.39 4.97
C PRO A 9 6.07 -5.83 4.48
N ASP A 10 4.98 -6.38 5.02
CA ASP A 10 3.67 -5.86 4.67
C ASP A 10 3.52 -4.40 5.14
N PHE A 11 3.11 -3.53 4.22
CA PHE A 11 2.95 -2.08 4.43
C PHE A 11 1.48 -1.70 4.57
N THR A 12 0.70 -2.60 5.16
CA THR A 12 -0.72 -2.36 5.39
C THR A 12 -0.89 -1.46 6.62
N SER A 13 -1.64 -0.37 6.47
CA SER A 13 -1.86 0.63 7.52
C SER A 13 -3.26 1.22 7.42
N SER A 14 -3.75 1.83 8.50
CA SER A 14 -4.98 2.63 8.43
C SER A 14 -4.73 3.89 7.57
N ALA A 15 -5.68 4.22 6.70
CA ALA A 15 -5.65 5.40 5.85
C ALA A 15 -7.01 6.11 5.83
N VAL A 16 -6.98 7.43 5.70
CA VAL A 16 -8.18 8.24 5.50
C VAL A 16 -8.32 8.53 4.01
N LEU A 17 -9.43 8.11 3.42
CA LEU A 17 -9.75 8.33 2.02
C LEU A 17 -10.29 9.76 1.82
N GLY A 18 -10.23 10.26 0.58
CA GLY A 18 -10.68 11.63 0.24
C GLY A 18 -12.18 11.89 0.46
N ASN A 19 -12.98 10.84 0.70
CA ASN A 19 -14.38 10.89 1.10
C ASN A 19 -14.58 10.97 2.63
N GLY A 20 -13.51 10.95 3.43
CA GLY A 20 -13.57 10.96 4.90
C GLY A 20 -13.75 9.58 5.54
N GLU A 21 -13.75 8.50 4.75
CA GLU A 21 -13.82 7.13 5.25
C GLU A 21 -12.45 6.67 5.76
N ILE A 22 -12.43 6.02 6.93
CA ILE A 22 -11.22 5.46 7.53
C ILE A 22 -11.18 3.97 7.19
N VAL A 23 -10.13 3.55 6.49
CA VAL A 23 -9.91 2.15 6.11
C VAL A 23 -8.71 1.64 6.88
N ASP A 24 -8.89 0.59 7.68
CA ASP A 24 -7.84 0.05 8.54
C ASP A 24 -6.80 -0.82 7.83
N ASN A 25 -7.13 -1.31 6.64
CA ASN A 25 -6.31 -2.29 5.92
C ASN A 25 -5.87 -1.77 4.54
N PHE A 26 -5.34 -0.55 4.50
CA PHE A 26 -4.93 0.09 3.24
C PHE A 26 -3.52 -0.33 2.85
N ASN A 27 -3.38 -0.86 1.63
CA ASN A 27 -2.10 -1.22 1.05
C ASN A 27 -1.90 -0.51 -0.29
N PHE A 28 -0.93 0.42 -0.33
CA PHE A 28 -0.67 1.27 -1.49
C PHE A 28 -0.28 0.48 -2.76
N LYS A 29 0.39 -0.66 -2.59
CA LYS A 29 0.82 -1.50 -3.71
C LYS A 29 -0.36 -2.07 -4.49
N ASN A 30 -1.47 -2.36 -3.83
CA ASN A 30 -2.66 -2.91 -4.47
C ASN A 30 -3.32 -1.89 -5.39
N ILE A 31 -3.42 -0.63 -4.95
CA ILE A 31 -4.03 0.46 -5.74
C ILE A 31 -3.17 0.83 -6.96
N LEU A 32 -1.85 0.80 -6.81
CA LEU A 32 -0.94 1.11 -7.90
C LEU A 32 -0.98 0.07 -9.03
N LYS A 33 -1.25 -1.20 -8.69
CA LYS A 33 -1.48 -2.26 -9.68
C LYS A 33 -2.78 -2.07 -10.45
N GLU A 34 -3.85 -1.62 -9.80
CA GLU A 34 -5.14 -1.40 -10.47
C GLU A 34 -5.13 -0.18 -11.38
N LYS A 35 -4.38 0.88 -11.03
CA LYS A 35 -4.26 2.08 -11.86
C LYS A 35 -3.53 1.85 -13.19
N GLN A 36 -2.85 0.72 -13.36
CA GLN A 36 -2.15 0.37 -14.61
C GLN A 36 -2.96 -0.56 -15.54
N ARG A 37 -4.27 -0.73 -15.31
CA ARG A 37 -5.17 -1.43 -16.24
C ARG A 37 -6.07 -0.43 -16.97
#